data_AF-A0AAD1VPQ2-F1
#
_entry.id   AF-A0AAD1VPQ2-F1
#
_cell.length_a   1.000
_cell.length_b   1.000
_cell.length_c   1.000
_cell.angle_alpha   90.00
_cell.angle_beta   90.00
_cell.angle_gamma   90.00
#
_symmetry.space_group_name_H-M   'P 1'
#
loop_
_entity.id
_entity.type
_entity.pdbx_description
1 polymer ?
#
loop_
_entity_poly.entity_id
_entity_poly.type
_entity_poly.pdbx_seq_one_letter_code
_entity_poly.pdbx_strand_id
1 'polypeptide(L)'
;MLRLLVLAALVLCGQCYEDAEGNERVVGGSNSAQNAWPWQISLQYQSGSSWYHTCGGSLIRANRVLTAAHCVDRVYTFRVALGEHNLNVNEGREQYISVSRIVKHASWNTNNVAAGYDIAILHLASSATLNSYVKLATLPSDGAVLAHNYACTITGWGRTTTGGSLPAILQQAPLPVVAHSTCSTSSYWGSTVKTTMVCAGGNGAQAGCNGDSGGPLNCAVNGVYQVHGVTSFVSSSGCNAYLKPTVFTRVSAYISWINANI
;
A
#
# COMPACT_ATOMS: atom_id res chain seq x y z
N MET A 1 72.15 -9.76 12.83
CA MET A 1 70.77 -9.90 13.33
C MET A 1 69.96 -8.70 12.89
N LEU A 2 69.09 -8.84 11.89
CA LEU A 2 67.68 -8.44 11.94
C LEU A 2 67.07 -8.75 10.58
N ARG A 3 66.11 -9.68 10.57
CA ARG A 3 65.24 -9.98 9.43
C ARG A 3 64.28 -8.82 9.25
N LEU A 4 64.07 -8.33 8.03
CA LEU A 4 62.78 -7.73 7.67
C LEU A 4 62.42 -8.14 6.23
N LEU A 5 61.57 -9.16 6.15
CA LEU A 5 60.79 -9.48 4.97
C LEU A 5 59.73 -8.39 4.81
N VAL A 6 59.77 -7.65 3.70
CA VAL A 6 58.69 -6.75 3.31
C VAL A 6 57.66 -7.59 2.56
N LEU A 7 56.56 -7.96 3.22
CA LEU A 7 55.38 -8.49 2.54
C LEU A 7 54.71 -7.34 1.77
N ALA A 8 54.69 -7.45 0.44
CA ALA A 8 53.82 -6.64 -0.39
C ALA A 8 52.38 -7.15 -0.22
N ALA A 9 51.59 -6.46 0.59
CA ALA A 9 50.13 -6.66 0.63
C ALA A 9 49.50 -5.83 -0.49
N LEU A 10 49.15 -6.48 -1.60
CA LEU A 10 48.23 -5.94 -2.60
C LEU A 10 46.84 -5.86 -1.97
N VAL A 11 46.53 -4.71 -1.36
CA VAL A 11 45.16 -4.35 -1.01
C VAL A 11 44.48 -3.95 -2.31
N LEU A 12 43.78 -4.90 -2.92
CA LEU A 12 42.74 -4.61 -3.89
C LEU A 12 41.69 -3.76 -3.18
N CYS A 13 41.82 -2.44 -3.33
CA CYS A 13 40.76 -1.49 -3.08
C CYS A 13 39.62 -1.91 -4.01
N GLY A 14 38.65 -2.67 -3.47
CA GLY A 14 37.37 -2.87 -4.11
C GLY A 14 36.74 -1.50 -4.24
N GLN A 15 36.92 -0.88 -5.40
CA GLN A 15 36.02 0.15 -5.87
C GLN A 15 34.63 -0.48 -5.82
N CYS A 16 33.83 -0.10 -4.83
CA CYS A 16 32.39 -0.22 -4.93
C CYS A 16 32.03 0.56 -6.18
N TYR A 17 31.79 -0.17 -7.27
CA TYR A 17 31.20 0.35 -8.48
C TYR A 17 29.89 1.00 -8.04
N GLU A 18 29.83 2.33 -8.10
CA GLU A 18 28.56 3.07 -8.07
C GLU A 18 27.85 2.77 -9.39
N ASP A 19 27.22 1.60 -9.47
CA ASP A 19 26.15 1.35 -10.45
C ASP A 19 24.91 0.92 -9.69
N ALA A 20 24.11 1.92 -9.35
CA ALA A 20 22.67 1.78 -9.35
C ALA A 20 22.08 3.19 -9.51
N GLU A 21 21.97 3.66 -10.75
CA GLU A 21 20.82 4.51 -11.11
C GLU A 21 19.56 3.65 -10.87
N GLY A 22 19.14 3.63 -9.61
CA GLY A 22 17.94 2.94 -9.17
C GLY A 22 16.75 3.61 -9.83
N ASN A 23 16.04 2.87 -10.67
CA ASN A 23 14.69 3.23 -11.10
C ASN A 23 13.77 3.18 -9.86
N GLU A 24 13.76 4.23 -9.04
CA GLU A 24 12.93 4.35 -7.85
C GLU A 24 11.45 4.48 -8.23
N ARG A 25 10.58 3.56 -7.77
CA ARG A 25 9.17 3.49 -8.18
C ARG A 25 8.23 3.05 -7.03
N VAL A 26 6.99 3.56 -6.97
CA VAL A 26 6.42 4.34 -5.82
C VAL A 26 7.26 5.60 -5.63
N VAL A 27 6.65 6.75 -5.30
CA VAL A 27 7.47 7.98 -5.21
C VAL A 27 8.55 7.75 -4.16
N GLY A 28 9.82 7.74 -4.57
CA GLY A 28 10.99 7.37 -3.74
C GLY A 28 11.04 5.90 -3.23
N GLY A 29 10.35 4.97 -3.90
CA GLY A 29 10.26 3.55 -3.54
C GLY A 29 11.16 2.62 -4.35
N SER A 30 11.00 1.31 -4.15
CA SER A 30 11.73 0.28 -4.90
C SER A 30 10.83 -0.92 -5.27
N ASN A 31 11.29 -1.72 -6.24
CA ASN A 31 10.64 -3.00 -6.55
C ASN A 31 10.56 -3.86 -5.28
N SER A 32 9.36 -4.34 -4.97
CA SER A 32 9.17 -5.38 -3.97
C SER A 32 9.86 -6.66 -4.41
N ALA A 33 10.37 -7.45 -3.47
CA ALA A 33 10.64 -8.85 -3.77
C ALA A 33 9.31 -9.55 -4.10
N GLN A 34 9.35 -10.52 -5.01
CA GLN A 34 8.21 -11.39 -5.27
C GLN A 34 7.76 -12.04 -3.94
N ASN A 35 6.45 -12.05 -3.69
CA ASN A 35 5.83 -12.65 -2.50
C ASN A 35 6.12 -11.98 -1.15
N ALA A 36 6.77 -10.81 -1.13
CA ALA A 36 6.98 -10.08 0.12
C ALA A 36 5.67 -9.64 0.78
N TRP A 37 4.63 -9.37 -0.04
CA TRP A 37 3.33 -8.85 0.40
C TRP A 37 2.18 -9.70 -0.14
N PRO A 38 2.05 -10.97 0.27
CA PRO A 38 1.17 -11.95 -0.38
C PRO A 38 -0.33 -11.72 -0.15
N TRP A 39 -0.70 -10.73 0.66
CA TRP A 39 -2.08 -10.26 0.81
C TRP A 39 -2.43 -9.09 -0.10
N GLN A 40 -1.43 -8.44 -0.72
CA GLN A 40 -1.64 -7.39 -1.71
C GLN A 40 -2.44 -7.94 -2.88
N ILE A 41 -3.49 -7.23 -3.26
CA ILE A 41 -4.24 -7.51 -4.49
C ILE A 41 -4.20 -6.33 -5.45
N SER A 42 -4.46 -6.61 -6.72
CA SER A 42 -4.73 -5.61 -7.75
C SER A 42 -6.23 -5.64 -8.06
N LEU A 43 -6.94 -4.56 -7.73
CA LEU A 43 -8.33 -4.36 -8.12
C LEU A 43 -8.35 -3.82 -9.54
N GLN A 44 -9.05 -4.54 -10.42
CA GLN A 44 -9.11 -4.25 -11.84
C GLN A 44 -10.54 -4.04 -12.29
N TYR A 45 -10.76 -3.10 -13.20
CA TYR A 45 -12.03 -2.91 -13.87
C TYR A 45 -11.94 -3.34 -15.34
N GLN A 46 -13.07 -3.79 -15.88
CA GLN A 46 -13.17 -4.15 -17.30
C GLN A 46 -13.41 -2.91 -18.16
N SER A 47 -12.68 -2.79 -19.26
CA SER A 47 -12.96 -1.83 -20.32
C SER A 47 -12.71 -2.50 -21.68
N GLY A 48 -13.78 -2.67 -22.46
CA GLY A 48 -13.74 -3.51 -23.65
C GLY A 48 -13.43 -4.98 -23.30
N SER A 49 -12.47 -5.57 -24.00
CA SER A 49 -11.98 -6.94 -23.75
C SER A 49 -10.84 -7.01 -22.73
N SER A 50 -10.39 -5.86 -22.21
CA SER A 50 -9.20 -5.77 -21.36
C SER A 50 -9.56 -5.41 -19.92
N TRP A 51 -8.64 -5.75 -19.01
CA TRP A 51 -8.73 -5.45 -17.58
C TRP A 51 -7.63 -4.49 -17.18
N TYR A 52 -7.98 -3.46 -16.44
CA TYR A 52 -7.07 -2.39 -16.07
C TYR A 52 -7.01 -2.25 -14.56
N HIS A 53 -5.79 -2.20 -14.01
CA HIS A 53 -5.57 -1.86 -12.62
C HIS A 53 -6.11 -0.45 -12.32
N THR A 54 -6.83 -0.32 -11.21
CA THR A 54 -7.29 0.98 -10.71
C THR A 54 -6.91 1.26 -9.26
N CYS A 55 -6.83 0.22 -8.43
CA CYS A 55 -6.58 0.34 -7.00
C CYS A 55 -5.91 -0.91 -6.45
N GLY A 56 -5.32 -0.78 -5.27
CA GLY A 56 -4.91 -1.90 -4.43
C GLY A 56 -6.03 -2.42 -3.52
N GLY A 57 -5.65 -3.37 -2.68
CA GLY A 57 -6.48 -3.94 -1.64
C GLY A 57 -5.70 -4.97 -0.83
N SER A 58 -6.33 -5.50 0.21
CA SER A 58 -5.78 -6.58 1.05
C SER A 58 -6.74 -7.74 1.14
N LEU A 59 -6.28 -8.96 0.87
CA LEU A 59 -7.05 -10.17 1.12
C LEU A 59 -7.17 -10.42 2.64
N ILE A 60 -8.38 -10.34 3.20
CA ILE A 60 -8.62 -10.49 4.66
C ILE A 60 -9.35 -11.79 5.02
N ARG A 61 -10.03 -12.40 4.06
CA ARG A 61 -10.50 -13.81 4.07
C ARG A 61 -10.32 -14.36 2.66
N ALA A 62 -10.36 -15.68 2.49
CA ALA A 62 -10.17 -16.30 1.17
C ALA A 62 -11.11 -15.73 0.09
N ASN A 63 -12.28 -15.21 0.47
CA ASN A 63 -13.25 -14.56 -0.42
C ASN A 63 -13.63 -13.12 0.00
N ARG A 64 -12.79 -12.43 0.79
CA ARG A 64 -13.01 -11.03 1.21
C ARG A 64 -11.76 -10.20 1.03
N VAL A 65 -11.91 -9.08 0.35
CA VAL A 65 -10.86 -8.08 0.15
C VAL A 65 -11.26 -6.77 0.83
N LEU A 66 -10.34 -6.20 1.59
CA LEU A 66 -10.44 -4.85 2.14
C LEU A 66 -9.84 -3.86 1.13
N THR A 67 -10.56 -2.77 0.84
CA THR A 67 -10.09 -1.70 -0.05
C THR A 67 -10.73 -0.36 0.35
N ALA A 68 -10.43 0.70 -0.38
CA ALA A 68 -11.02 2.02 -0.18
C ALA A 68 -12.41 2.10 -0.82
N ALA A 69 -13.33 2.86 -0.22
CA ALA A 69 -14.66 3.04 -0.77
C ALA A 69 -14.65 3.83 -2.08
N HIS A 70 -13.78 4.83 -2.21
CA HIS A 70 -13.67 5.64 -3.42
C HIS A 70 -13.24 4.83 -4.66
N CYS A 71 -12.51 3.73 -4.47
CA CYS A 71 -12.09 2.84 -5.56
C CYS A 71 -13.28 2.16 -6.28
N VAL A 72 -14.42 2.08 -5.61
CA VAL A 72 -15.63 1.40 -6.08
C VAL A 72 -16.85 2.32 -6.08
N ASP A 73 -16.64 3.63 -6.21
CA ASP A 73 -17.72 4.60 -6.43
C ASP A 73 -18.27 4.55 -7.86
N ARG A 74 -17.41 4.19 -8.82
CA ARG A 74 -17.83 4.01 -10.21
C ARG A 74 -18.46 2.64 -10.40
N VAL A 75 -19.52 2.60 -11.20
CA VAL A 75 -20.19 1.34 -11.58
C VAL A 75 -19.40 0.69 -12.71
N TYR A 76 -18.55 -0.26 -12.36
CA TYR A 76 -17.79 -1.09 -13.30
C TYR A 76 -17.94 -2.57 -12.98
N THR A 77 -17.64 -3.43 -13.95
CA THR A 77 -17.34 -4.84 -13.68
C THR A 77 -15.95 -4.92 -13.10
N PHE A 78 -15.83 -5.40 -11.86
CA PHE A 78 -14.56 -5.54 -11.15
C PHE A 78 -14.12 -7.00 -11.03
N ARG A 79 -12.80 -7.21 -11.06
CA ARG A 79 -12.14 -8.44 -10.62
C ARG A 79 -10.96 -8.12 -9.72
N VAL A 80 -10.56 -9.10 -8.94
CA VAL A 80 -9.37 -9.07 -8.10
C VAL A 80 -8.33 -10.00 -8.70
N ALA A 81 -7.12 -9.49 -8.92
CA ALA A 81 -5.94 -10.30 -9.21
C ALA A 81 -5.14 -10.51 -7.91
N LEU A 82 -5.04 -11.77 -7.47
CA LEU A 82 -4.26 -12.19 -6.32
C LEU A 82 -2.98 -12.88 -6.76
N GLY A 83 -1.92 -12.80 -5.94
CA GLY A 83 -0.63 -13.39 -6.29
C GLY A 83 0.03 -12.72 -7.50
N GLU A 84 -0.41 -11.50 -7.81
CA GLU A 84 0.10 -10.63 -8.87
C GLU A 84 1.41 -9.95 -8.43
N HIS A 85 2.31 -9.69 -9.36
CA HIS A 85 3.52 -8.88 -9.13
C HIS A 85 3.84 -8.01 -10.33
N ASN A 86 3.76 -8.54 -11.55
CA ASN A 86 3.95 -7.79 -12.78
C ASN A 86 2.65 -7.65 -13.57
N LEU A 87 1.99 -6.49 -13.48
CA LEU A 87 0.69 -6.24 -14.13
C LEU A 87 0.66 -6.46 -15.65
N ASN A 88 1.82 -6.48 -16.31
CA ASN A 88 1.94 -6.63 -17.76
C ASN A 88 2.24 -8.07 -18.20
N VAL A 89 2.45 -9.00 -17.27
CA VAL A 89 2.86 -10.39 -17.57
C VAL A 89 2.06 -11.35 -16.70
N ASN A 90 1.53 -12.41 -17.29
CA ASN A 90 0.96 -13.53 -16.53
C ASN A 90 2.11 -14.47 -16.15
N GLU A 91 2.41 -14.58 -14.86
CA GLU A 91 3.51 -15.37 -14.31
C GLU A 91 3.08 -16.80 -13.91
N GLY A 92 1.82 -17.19 -14.19
CA GLY A 92 1.28 -18.53 -14.00
C GLY A 92 0.82 -18.85 -12.57
N ARG A 93 0.78 -17.84 -11.70
CA ARG A 93 0.45 -17.97 -10.27
C ARG A 93 -0.73 -17.11 -9.84
N GLU A 94 -1.16 -16.22 -10.72
CA GLU A 94 -2.20 -15.25 -10.51
C GLU A 94 -3.55 -15.95 -10.42
N GLN A 95 -4.37 -15.50 -9.47
CA GLN A 95 -5.76 -15.90 -9.39
C GLN A 95 -6.61 -14.68 -9.72
N TYR A 96 -7.38 -14.77 -10.80
CA TYR A 96 -8.32 -13.72 -11.20
C TYR A 96 -9.72 -14.11 -10.77
N ILE A 97 -10.28 -13.39 -9.80
CA ILE A 97 -11.61 -13.71 -9.24
C ILE A 97 -12.52 -12.48 -9.36
N SER A 98 -13.69 -12.66 -9.97
CA SER A 98 -14.68 -11.59 -10.11
C SER A 98 -15.22 -11.14 -8.75
N VAL A 99 -15.57 -9.86 -8.64
CA VAL A 99 -16.25 -9.31 -7.46
C VAL A 99 -17.75 -9.56 -7.59
N SER A 100 -18.34 -10.27 -6.61
CA SER A 100 -19.78 -10.62 -6.61
C SER A 100 -20.63 -9.61 -5.84
N ARG A 101 -20.06 -8.95 -4.82
CA ARG A 101 -20.75 -7.93 -4.03
C ARG A 101 -19.75 -6.92 -3.47
N ILE A 102 -20.17 -5.66 -3.40
CA ILE A 102 -19.39 -4.56 -2.84
C ILE A 102 -20.17 -4.01 -1.65
N VAL A 103 -19.50 -3.88 -0.50
CA VAL A 103 -20.06 -3.29 0.72
C VAL A 103 -19.22 -2.08 1.10
N LYS A 104 -19.71 -0.88 0.78
CA LYS A 104 -19.11 0.38 1.24
C LYS A 104 -19.59 0.69 2.65
N HIS A 105 -18.76 1.37 3.44
CA HIS A 105 -19.22 1.90 4.72
C HIS A 105 -20.40 2.86 4.50
N ALA A 106 -21.48 2.73 5.29
CA ALA A 106 -22.73 3.48 5.07
C ALA A 106 -22.56 5.00 5.16
N SER A 107 -21.58 5.45 5.96
CA SER A 107 -21.22 6.87 6.11
C SER A 107 -20.22 7.40 5.08
N TRP A 108 -19.80 6.58 4.11
CA TRP A 108 -18.95 7.04 3.01
C TRP A 108 -19.63 8.13 2.18
N ASN A 109 -18.92 9.22 1.92
CA ASN A 109 -19.39 10.31 1.06
C ASN A 109 -18.33 10.62 0.00
N THR A 110 -18.62 10.28 -1.26
CA THR A 110 -17.72 10.50 -2.41
C THR A 110 -17.31 11.96 -2.60
N ASN A 111 -18.16 12.90 -2.17
CA ASN A 111 -17.90 14.34 -2.27
C ASN A 111 -17.14 14.91 -1.06
N ASN A 112 -16.80 14.07 -0.06
CA ASN A 112 -16.15 14.51 1.18
C ASN A 112 -15.26 13.42 1.78
N VAL A 113 -14.15 13.08 1.09
CA VAL A 113 -13.15 12.13 1.60
C VAL A 113 -12.56 12.54 2.95
N ALA A 114 -12.50 13.85 3.24
CA ALA A 114 -12.01 14.38 4.51
C ALA A 114 -12.90 14.04 5.73
N ALA A 115 -14.15 13.62 5.50
CA ALA A 115 -15.01 13.08 6.56
C ALA A 115 -14.60 11.66 7.00
N GLY A 116 -13.76 10.98 6.22
CA GLY A 116 -13.35 9.59 6.47
C GLY A 116 -14.31 8.57 5.87
N TYR A 117 -14.43 7.42 6.53
CA TYR A 117 -15.24 6.28 6.07
C TYR A 117 -14.87 5.73 4.69
N ASP A 118 -13.65 6.01 4.23
CA ASP A 118 -13.13 5.54 2.95
C ASP A 118 -12.66 4.08 3.06
N ILE A 119 -13.64 3.18 3.18
CA ILE A 119 -13.42 1.75 3.41
C ILE A 119 -14.57 0.94 2.79
N ALA A 120 -14.20 -0.15 2.13
CA ALA A 120 -15.13 -1.10 1.52
C ALA A 120 -14.62 -2.53 1.65
N ILE A 121 -15.56 -3.48 1.69
CA ILE A 121 -15.29 -4.92 1.57
C ILE A 121 -15.83 -5.40 0.24
N LEU A 122 -14.95 -6.08 -0.52
CA LEU A 122 -15.32 -6.79 -1.73
C LEU A 122 -15.53 -8.27 -1.38
N HIS A 123 -16.71 -8.78 -1.73
CA HIS A 123 -16.98 -10.21 -1.71
C HIS A 123 -16.57 -10.78 -3.07
N LEU A 124 -15.72 -11.79 -3.04
CA LEU A 124 -15.29 -12.49 -4.25
C LEU A 124 -16.31 -13.55 -4.65
N ALA A 125 -16.45 -13.80 -5.96
CA ALA A 125 -17.36 -14.81 -6.50
C ALA A 125 -16.97 -16.25 -6.09
N SER A 126 -15.69 -16.48 -5.80
CA SER A 126 -15.15 -17.73 -5.26
C SER A 126 -14.05 -17.43 -4.22
N SER A 127 -13.69 -18.44 -3.43
CA SER A 127 -12.55 -18.34 -2.52
C SER A 127 -11.24 -18.53 -3.28
N ALA A 128 -10.26 -17.68 -2.96
CA ALA A 128 -8.89 -17.85 -3.40
C ALA A 128 -8.23 -19.07 -2.74
N THR A 129 -7.38 -19.75 -3.50
CA THR A 129 -6.52 -20.83 -3.01
C THR A 129 -5.30 -20.20 -2.34
N LEU A 130 -5.16 -20.38 -1.02
CA LEU A 130 -4.04 -19.82 -0.27
C LEU A 130 -2.75 -20.61 -0.53
N ASN A 131 -1.63 -19.90 -0.69
CA ASN A 131 -0.31 -20.46 -0.95
C ASN A 131 0.81 -19.45 -0.56
N SER A 132 2.04 -19.62 -1.04
CA SER A 132 3.15 -18.69 -0.75
C SER A 132 2.96 -17.28 -1.34
N TYR A 133 2.19 -17.17 -2.43
CA TYR A 133 1.91 -15.94 -3.18
C TYR A 133 0.61 -15.27 -2.74
N VAL A 134 -0.32 -16.04 -2.17
CA VAL A 134 -1.66 -15.60 -1.75
C VAL A 134 -1.88 -15.97 -0.28
N LYS A 135 -1.83 -14.98 0.61
CA LYS A 135 -2.08 -15.14 2.05
C LYS A 135 -3.07 -14.10 2.55
N LEU A 136 -3.64 -14.39 3.71
CA LEU A 136 -4.51 -13.45 4.41
C LEU A 136 -3.66 -12.39 5.14
N ALA A 137 -4.08 -11.14 5.05
CA ALA A 137 -3.56 -10.05 5.85
C ALA A 137 -3.93 -10.26 7.33
N THR A 138 -2.97 -9.98 8.22
CA THR A 138 -3.27 -9.83 9.65
C THR A 138 -3.81 -8.42 9.88
N LEU A 139 -4.93 -8.28 10.58
CA LEU A 139 -5.50 -6.99 10.94
C LEU A 139 -5.09 -6.60 12.37
N PRO A 140 -4.97 -5.31 12.68
CA PRO A 140 -4.66 -4.84 14.02
C PRO A 140 -5.80 -5.10 15.00
N SER A 141 -5.49 -5.04 16.29
CA SER A 141 -6.51 -5.05 17.35
C SER A 141 -7.41 -3.81 17.24
N ASP A 142 -8.67 -3.96 17.68
CA ASP A 142 -9.63 -2.87 17.69
C ASP A 142 -9.11 -1.68 18.52
N GLY A 143 -9.25 -0.47 17.98
CA GLY A 143 -8.77 0.75 18.62
C GLY A 143 -7.25 0.97 18.64
N ALA A 144 -6.42 0.04 18.13
CA ALA A 144 -4.96 0.20 18.13
C ALA A 144 -4.49 1.49 17.44
N VAL A 145 -3.56 2.21 18.06
CA VAL A 145 -2.95 3.43 17.50
C VAL A 145 -1.43 3.27 17.51
N LEU A 146 -0.79 3.51 16.36
CA LEU A 146 0.66 3.45 16.24
C LEU A 146 1.30 4.74 16.74
N ALA A 147 2.48 4.61 17.36
CA ALA A 147 3.27 5.75 17.80
C ALA A 147 3.78 6.58 16.61
N HIS A 148 4.18 7.83 16.88
CA HIS A 148 4.90 8.63 15.88
C HIS A 148 6.21 7.92 15.49
N ASN A 149 6.60 8.04 14.22
CA ASN A 149 7.75 7.40 13.59
C ASN A 149 7.74 5.87 13.61
N TYR A 150 6.59 5.24 13.87
CA TYR A 150 6.46 3.79 13.75
C TYR A 150 6.77 3.35 12.32
N ALA A 151 7.61 2.33 12.16
CA ALA A 151 8.05 1.86 10.86
C ALA A 151 6.92 1.10 10.15
N CYS A 152 6.50 1.64 9.01
CA CYS A 152 5.54 1.01 8.11
C CYS A 152 6.02 1.07 6.67
N THR A 153 5.38 0.29 5.81
CA THR A 153 5.68 0.17 4.39
C THR A 153 4.39 0.23 3.59
N ILE A 154 4.27 1.16 2.67
CA ILE A 154 3.21 1.14 1.65
C ILE A 154 3.63 0.24 0.50
N THR A 155 2.66 -0.45 -0.10
CA THR A 155 2.87 -1.28 -1.28
C THR A 155 1.77 -1.03 -2.32
N GLY A 156 2.13 -1.10 -3.60
CA GLY A 156 1.15 -0.96 -4.67
C GLY A 156 1.77 -0.77 -6.05
N TRP A 157 0.87 -0.57 -7.02
CA TRP A 157 1.20 -0.26 -8.41
C TRP A 157 0.74 1.15 -8.78
N GLY A 158 0.67 2.04 -7.79
CA GLY A 158 0.42 3.45 -8.02
C GLY A 158 1.58 4.13 -8.75
N ARG A 159 1.27 5.29 -9.31
CA ARG A 159 2.22 6.09 -10.07
C ARG A 159 3.47 6.38 -9.25
N THR A 160 4.60 6.32 -9.93
CA THR A 160 5.92 6.42 -9.30
C THR A 160 6.44 7.85 -9.25
N THR A 161 5.81 8.72 -10.03
CA THR A 161 5.98 10.16 -10.04
C THR A 161 4.61 10.80 -10.22
N THR A 162 4.43 12.02 -9.72
CA THR A 162 3.18 12.77 -9.92
C THR A 162 2.92 12.92 -11.42
N GLY A 163 1.79 12.41 -11.91
CA GLY A 163 1.45 12.44 -13.34
C GLY A 163 2.09 11.35 -14.21
N GLY A 164 2.96 10.50 -13.66
CA GLY A 164 3.63 9.41 -14.39
C GLY A 164 2.74 8.21 -14.75
N SER A 165 3.34 7.18 -15.35
CA SER A 165 2.68 5.89 -15.64
C SER A 165 2.65 4.98 -14.41
N LEU A 166 1.80 3.94 -14.47
CA LEU A 166 1.79 2.88 -13.46
C LEU A 166 3.04 1.98 -13.67
N PRO A 167 3.75 1.61 -12.59
CA PRO A 167 4.81 0.61 -12.68
C PRO A 167 4.19 -0.76 -12.98
N ALA A 168 4.92 -1.56 -13.76
CA ALA A 168 4.50 -2.93 -14.05
C ALA A 168 4.69 -3.82 -12.82
N ILE A 169 5.87 -3.74 -12.19
CA ILE A 169 6.26 -4.52 -11.01
C ILE A 169 5.70 -3.89 -9.74
N LEU A 170 5.30 -4.70 -8.76
CA LEU A 170 4.85 -4.25 -7.44
C LEU A 170 5.95 -3.46 -6.75
N GLN A 171 5.59 -2.29 -6.24
CA GLN A 171 6.51 -1.39 -5.56
C GLN A 171 6.27 -1.39 -4.06
N GLN A 172 7.29 -0.95 -3.30
CA GLN A 172 7.22 -0.72 -1.87
C GLN A 172 8.00 0.54 -1.47
N ALA A 173 7.55 1.24 -0.43
CA ALA A 173 8.31 2.34 0.15
C ALA A 173 8.13 2.43 1.68
N PRO A 174 9.20 2.72 2.45
CA PRO A 174 9.08 2.96 3.87
C PRO A 174 8.36 4.29 4.11
N LEU A 175 7.28 4.26 4.89
CA LEU A 175 6.54 5.42 5.33
C LEU A 175 6.41 5.39 6.86
N PRO A 176 7.24 6.14 7.61
CA PRO A 176 7.08 6.23 9.06
C PRO A 176 5.77 6.93 9.41
N VAL A 177 5.10 6.47 10.47
CA VAL A 177 3.83 7.04 10.93
C VAL A 177 4.00 8.49 11.40
N VAL A 178 3.13 9.37 10.93
CA VAL A 178 2.95 10.71 11.48
C VAL A 178 1.76 10.65 12.44
N ALA A 179 2.00 10.82 13.75
CA ALA A 179 0.94 10.74 14.75
C ALA A 179 -0.14 11.78 14.46
N HIS A 180 -1.39 11.46 14.81
CA HIS A 180 -2.53 12.34 14.55
C HIS A 180 -2.32 13.76 15.11
N SER A 181 -1.75 13.88 16.32
CA SER A 181 -1.44 15.17 16.95
C SER A 181 -0.53 16.06 16.10
N THR A 182 0.41 15.49 15.36
CA THR A 182 1.27 16.20 14.41
C THR A 182 0.55 16.41 13.08
N CYS A 183 -0.10 15.36 12.55
CA CYS A 183 -0.75 15.38 11.25
C CYS A 183 -1.91 16.38 11.18
N SER A 184 -2.58 16.64 12.30
CA SER A 184 -3.69 17.59 12.41
C SER A 184 -3.27 19.03 12.69
N THR A 185 -1.96 19.33 12.73
CA THR A 185 -1.48 20.71 12.84
C THR A 185 -1.71 21.48 11.54
N SER A 186 -1.77 22.81 11.62
CA SER A 186 -2.08 23.69 10.47
C SER A 186 -1.05 23.62 9.34
N SER A 187 0.22 23.32 9.65
CA SER A 187 1.27 23.12 8.64
C SER A 187 1.14 21.79 7.90
N TYR A 188 0.55 20.77 8.54
CA TYR A 188 0.26 19.47 7.95
C TYR A 188 -1.13 19.46 7.30
N TRP A 189 -2.04 18.57 7.69
CA TRP A 189 -3.36 18.42 7.08
C TRP A 189 -4.44 19.23 7.81
N GLY A 190 -4.13 19.83 8.96
CA GLY A 190 -5.08 20.60 9.75
C GLY A 190 -6.32 19.77 10.11
N SER A 191 -7.50 20.38 10.00
CA SER A 191 -8.78 19.72 10.27
C SER A 191 -9.18 18.66 9.24
N THR A 192 -8.44 18.50 8.14
CA THR A 192 -8.74 17.51 7.10
C THR A 192 -8.62 16.09 7.65
N VAL A 193 -7.53 15.80 8.37
CA VAL A 193 -7.31 14.48 8.97
C VAL A 193 -8.19 14.28 10.20
N LYS A 194 -8.66 13.04 10.40
CA LYS A 194 -9.47 12.61 11.55
C LYS A 194 -8.77 11.51 12.34
N THR A 195 -9.22 11.27 13.57
CA THR A 195 -8.72 10.17 14.42
C THR A 195 -9.03 8.78 13.86
N THR A 196 -9.92 8.68 12.88
CA THR A 196 -10.21 7.48 12.07
C THR A 196 -9.25 7.27 10.90
N MET A 197 -8.18 8.07 10.82
CA MET A 197 -7.16 8.01 9.78
C MET A 197 -5.76 7.80 10.39
N VAL A 198 -4.84 7.27 9.57
CA VAL A 198 -3.39 7.21 9.84
C VAL A 198 -2.68 8.05 8.80
N CYS A 199 -1.69 8.81 9.21
CA CYS A 199 -0.77 9.50 8.29
C CYS A 199 0.58 8.78 8.28
N ALA A 200 1.23 8.68 7.14
CA ALA A 200 2.59 8.16 7.06
C ALA A 200 3.42 8.83 5.96
N GLY A 201 4.72 8.99 6.19
CA GLY A 201 5.64 9.69 5.29
C GLY A 201 5.61 11.21 5.45
N GLY A 202 5.58 11.93 4.33
CA GLY A 202 5.49 13.40 4.31
C GLY A 202 6.83 14.14 4.42
N ASN A 203 7.95 13.42 4.25
CA ASN A 203 9.31 13.99 4.21
C ASN A 203 9.67 14.65 2.85
N GLY A 204 8.77 14.59 1.86
CA GLY A 204 9.02 15.12 0.52
C GLY A 204 9.62 14.13 -0.47
N ALA A 205 10.01 12.93 -0.02
CA ALA A 205 10.66 11.92 -0.84
C ALA A 205 9.74 10.72 -1.10
N GLN A 206 9.25 10.06 -0.02
CA GLN A 206 8.39 8.88 -0.13
C GLN A 206 6.91 9.19 0.09
N ALA A 207 6.06 8.66 -0.79
CA ALA A 207 4.61 8.73 -0.65
C ALA A 207 3.90 7.67 -1.50
N GLY A 208 2.69 7.30 -1.10
CA GLY A 208 1.73 6.67 -2.02
C GLY A 208 1.29 7.65 -3.11
N CYS A 209 0.70 7.14 -4.18
CA CYS A 209 0.20 7.95 -5.28
C CYS A 209 -1.03 7.33 -5.95
N ASN A 210 -1.54 7.97 -7.00
CA ASN A 210 -2.70 7.48 -7.75
C ASN A 210 -2.47 6.04 -8.25
N GLY A 211 -3.37 5.12 -7.90
CA GLY A 211 -3.26 3.67 -8.14
C GLY A 211 -2.89 2.85 -6.90
N ASP A 212 -2.27 3.47 -5.88
CA ASP A 212 -2.05 2.82 -4.58
C ASP A 212 -3.30 2.85 -3.68
N SER A 213 -4.28 3.68 -4.03
CA SER A 213 -5.59 3.77 -3.38
C SER A 213 -6.17 2.41 -3.05
N GLY A 214 -6.71 2.25 -1.84
CA GLY A 214 -7.22 0.98 -1.33
C GLY A 214 -6.15 -0.03 -0.90
N GLY A 215 -4.89 0.16 -1.28
CA GLY A 215 -3.76 -0.68 -0.89
C GLY A 215 -3.41 -0.59 0.61
N PRO A 216 -2.61 -1.54 1.12
CA PRO A 216 -2.24 -1.61 2.51
C PRO A 216 -1.12 -0.65 2.93
N LEU A 217 -1.23 -0.12 4.14
CA LEU A 217 -0.09 0.30 4.96
C LEU A 217 0.30 -0.85 5.89
N ASN A 218 1.46 -1.46 5.62
CA ASN A 218 1.95 -2.63 6.35
C ASN A 218 2.88 -2.20 7.48
N CYS A 219 2.56 -2.55 8.72
CA CYS A 219 3.36 -2.18 9.89
C CYS A 219 3.74 -3.44 10.68
N ALA A 220 5.02 -3.61 10.99
CA ALA A 220 5.51 -4.77 11.73
C ALA A 220 5.25 -4.61 13.22
N VAL A 221 4.40 -5.45 13.81
CA VAL A 221 4.10 -5.49 15.25
C VAL A 221 4.58 -6.84 15.79
N ASN A 222 5.54 -6.84 16.71
CA ASN A 222 6.15 -8.06 17.27
C ASN A 222 6.64 -9.05 16.20
N GLY A 223 7.26 -8.53 15.13
CA GLY A 223 7.80 -9.34 14.03
C GLY A 223 6.76 -9.82 13.00
N VAL A 224 5.49 -9.45 13.15
CA VAL A 224 4.42 -9.80 12.19
C VAL A 224 3.88 -8.53 11.54
N TYR A 225 3.85 -8.50 10.21
CA TYR A 225 3.21 -7.41 9.48
C TYR A 225 1.69 -7.46 9.61
N GLN A 226 1.10 -6.33 9.96
CA GLN A 226 -0.33 -6.09 10.03
C GLN A 226 -0.72 -4.94 9.10
N VAL A 227 -1.92 -5.00 8.53
CA VAL A 227 -2.47 -3.91 7.69
C VAL A 227 -3.15 -2.89 8.58
N HIS A 228 -2.45 -1.80 8.90
CA HIS A 228 -2.94 -0.72 9.78
C HIS A 228 -3.68 0.39 9.03
N GLY A 229 -3.47 0.48 7.71
CA GLY A 229 -4.07 1.52 6.87
C GLY A 229 -4.59 0.97 5.54
N VAL A 230 -5.64 1.61 5.04
CA VAL A 230 -6.13 1.50 3.66
C VAL A 230 -5.86 2.83 2.97
N THR A 231 -5.05 2.86 1.90
CA THR A 231 -4.64 4.11 1.23
C THR A 231 -5.87 4.89 0.76
N SER A 232 -6.00 6.16 1.17
CA SER A 232 -7.17 6.98 0.89
C SER A 232 -6.84 8.16 -0.02
N PHE A 233 -6.00 9.10 0.43
CA PHE A 233 -5.70 10.30 -0.36
C PHE A 233 -4.29 10.86 -0.12
N VAL A 234 -3.88 11.72 -1.06
CA VAL A 234 -2.63 12.48 -1.07
C VAL A 234 -2.91 13.95 -1.42
N SER A 235 -1.90 14.81 -1.41
CA SER A 235 -2.07 16.22 -1.79
C SER A 235 -2.41 16.38 -3.27
N SER A 236 -3.32 17.30 -3.56
CA SER A 236 -3.61 17.75 -4.93
C SER A 236 -2.42 18.46 -5.58
N SER A 237 -1.48 18.98 -4.78
CA SER A 237 -0.24 19.60 -5.27
C SER A 237 0.82 18.59 -5.72
N GLY A 238 0.62 17.29 -5.45
CA GLY A 238 1.57 16.22 -5.76
C GLY A 238 1.61 15.14 -4.69
N CYS A 239 1.98 13.92 -5.09
CA CYS A 239 1.94 12.75 -4.21
C CYS A 239 2.91 12.86 -3.02
N ASN A 240 4.15 13.30 -3.26
CA ASN A 240 5.21 13.47 -2.26
C ASN A 240 5.35 14.91 -1.75
N ALA A 241 4.25 15.67 -1.62
CA ALA A 241 4.33 17.02 -1.10
C ALA A 241 4.84 17.05 0.36
N TYR A 242 5.81 17.94 0.64
CA TYR A 242 6.38 18.09 1.98
C TYR A 242 5.32 18.47 3.02
N LEU A 243 5.37 17.85 4.21
CA LEU A 243 4.36 17.96 5.28
C LEU A 243 2.93 17.56 4.86
N LYS A 244 2.75 16.87 3.73
CA LYS A 244 1.48 16.28 3.31
C LYS A 244 1.65 14.77 3.21
N PRO A 245 1.82 14.08 4.35
CA PRO A 245 1.95 12.62 4.36
C PRO A 245 0.75 11.96 3.68
N THR A 246 0.96 10.78 3.09
CA THR A 246 -0.14 9.96 2.58
C THR A 246 -1.11 9.66 3.72
N VAL A 247 -2.41 9.79 3.45
CA VAL A 247 -3.47 9.54 4.43
C VAL A 247 -4.15 8.23 4.11
N PHE A 248 -4.33 7.42 5.15
CA PHE A 248 -4.92 6.10 5.12
C PHE A 248 -6.14 6.08 6.04
N THR A 249 -7.17 5.32 5.67
CA THR A 249 -8.22 4.94 6.63
C THR A 249 -7.61 4.01 7.68
N ARG A 250 -7.81 4.31 8.97
CA ARG A 250 -7.23 3.53 10.08
C ARG A 250 -8.02 2.24 10.28
N VAL A 251 -7.46 1.10 9.89
CA VAL A 251 -8.16 -0.20 9.93
C VAL A 251 -8.66 -0.56 11.33
N SER A 252 -7.85 -0.27 12.36
CA SER A 252 -8.23 -0.52 13.76
C SER A 252 -9.45 0.28 14.23
N ALA A 253 -9.87 1.34 13.53
CA ALA A 253 -11.09 2.08 13.85
C ALA A 253 -12.36 1.39 13.33
N TYR A 254 -12.21 0.37 12.47
CA TYR A 254 -13.29 -0.27 11.75
C TYR A 254 -13.35 -1.78 11.97
N ILE A 255 -12.62 -2.34 12.96
CA ILE A 255 -12.59 -3.80 13.18
C ILE A 255 -14.00 -4.36 13.43
N SER A 256 -14.80 -3.68 14.25
CA SER A 256 -16.20 -4.05 14.48
C SER A 256 -17.03 -4.05 13.18
N TRP A 257 -16.86 -3.03 12.34
CA TRP A 257 -17.53 -2.95 11.03
C TRP A 257 -17.03 -4.04 10.05
N ILE A 258 -15.73 -4.30 10.01
CA ILE A 258 -15.13 -5.34 9.18
C ILE A 258 -15.72 -6.70 9.57
N ASN A 259 -15.72 -7.03 10.86
CA ASN A 259 -16.24 -8.31 11.36
C ASN A 259 -17.72 -8.54 11.04
N ALA A 260 -18.52 -7.47 10.99
CA ALA A 260 -19.94 -7.55 10.63
C ALA A 260 -20.19 -7.80 9.12
N ASN A 261 -19.18 -7.64 8.27
CA ASN A 261 -19.31 -7.69 6.81
C ASN A 261 -18.39 -8.72 6.13
N ILE A 262 -17.63 -9.51 6.89
CA ILE A 262 -16.85 -10.66 6.37
C ILE A 262 -17.70 -11.92 6.28
#